data_AF-A0A380CGB7-F1
#
_entry.id   AF-A0A380CGB7-F1
#
_cell.length_a   1.000
_cell.length_b   1.000
_cell.length_c   1.000
_cell.angle_alpha   90.00
_cell.angle_beta   90.00
_cell.angle_gamma   90.00
#
_symmetry.space_group_name_H-M   'P 1'
#
loop_
_entity.id
_entity.type
_entity.pdbx_description
1 polymer ?
#
loop_
_entity_poly.entity_id
_entity_poly.type
_entity_poly.pdbx_seq_one_letter_code
_entity_poly.pdbx_strand_id
1 'polypeptide(L)'
;MAKELPYFKFEPSLWDSGKIQMCSYETQGLFINICALYWTRLGDLPEKLVFHKLCKGNASALQELCEEEVLHIENGKISIKFLDDQIEEFTTISKERSLSAQKRWSKNLNSEKKTSLIETESNYDANAMQMHCKSNAIREDKSRGDKRIEEEIRGEPIQFDSAENKFSPTHKEKKNY
;
A
#
# COMPACT_ATOMS: atom_id res chain seq x y z
N MET A 1 -12.69 -3.28 -1.16
CA MET A 1 -11.29 -2.81 -1.33
C MET A 1 -10.40 -4.01 -1.04
N ALA A 2 -9.71 -4.55 -2.03
CA ALA A 2 -8.71 -5.58 -1.77
C ALA A 2 -7.54 -4.88 -1.03
N LYS A 3 -7.49 -5.05 0.29
CA LYS A 3 -6.34 -4.60 1.10
C LYS A 3 -5.22 -5.57 0.80
N GLU A 4 -4.37 -5.26 -0.17
CA GLU A 4 -3.27 -6.15 -0.53
C GLU A 4 -2.30 -6.38 0.64
N LEU A 5 -2.29 -5.47 1.63
CA LEU A 5 -1.53 -5.59 2.88
C LEU A 5 -2.39 -5.21 4.11
N PRO A 6 -3.04 -6.19 4.79
CA PRO A 6 -3.93 -5.91 5.92
C PRO A 6 -3.20 -5.64 7.25
N TYR A 7 -1.98 -6.15 7.43
CA TYR A 7 -1.16 -5.99 8.63
C TYR A 7 0.32 -5.93 8.26
N PHE A 8 1.15 -5.32 9.10
CA PHE A 8 2.61 -5.42 9.07
C PHE A 8 3.09 -6.26 10.27
N LYS A 9 4.29 -6.83 10.19
CA LYS A 9 4.86 -7.59 11.30
C LYS A 9 5.44 -6.58 12.30
N PHE A 10 4.99 -6.65 13.55
CA PHE A 10 5.48 -5.79 14.62
C PHE A 10 6.18 -6.65 15.67
N GLU A 11 7.39 -6.25 16.06
CA GLU A 11 8.20 -6.98 17.05
C GLU A 11 8.24 -6.20 18.37
N PRO A 12 7.57 -6.68 19.43
CA PRO A 12 7.55 -5.99 20.72
C PRO A 12 8.94 -5.83 21.34
N SER A 13 9.86 -6.76 21.09
CA SER A 13 11.25 -6.66 21.55
C SER A 13 11.99 -5.48 20.95
N LEU A 14 11.83 -5.23 19.65
CA LEU A 14 12.43 -4.07 18.97
C LEU A 14 11.77 -2.76 19.39
N TRP A 15 10.49 -2.81 19.75
CA TRP A 15 9.80 -1.65 20.31
C TRP A 15 10.30 -1.28 21.70
N ASP A 16 10.41 -2.26 22.58
CA ASP A 16 10.80 -2.07 23.99
C ASP A 16 12.29 -1.71 24.15
N SER A 17 13.15 -2.24 23.28
CA SER A 17 14.58 -1.89 23.25
C SER A 17 14.91 -0.74 22.29
N GLY A 18 13.94 -0.27 21.51
CA GLY A 18 14.15 0.71 20.46
C GLY A 18 14.29 2.14 20.99
N LYS A 19 14.93 3.00 20.21
CA LYS A 19 15.07 4.44 20.50
C LYS A 19 13.72 5.16 20.71
N ILE A 20 12.65 4.61 20.13
CA ILE A 20 11.28 5.11 20.30
C ILE A 20 10.83 5.17 21.78
N GLN A 21 11.38 4.33 22.67
CA GLN A 21 11.09 4.41 24.11
C GLN A 21 11.62 5.69 24.76
N MET A 22 12.63 6.33 24.17
CA MET A 22 13.19 7.59 24.68
C MET A 22 12.30 8.79 24.35
N CYS A 23 11.41 8.65 23.37
CA CYS A 23 10.49 9.70 22.98
C CYS A 23 9.30 9.82 23.94
N SER A 24 8.67 11.00 23.95
CA SER A 24 7.41 11.25 24.65
C SER A 24 6.28 10.33 24.20
N TYR A 25 5.31 10.06 25.09
CA TYR A 25 4.15 9.21 24.74
C TYR A 25 3.32 9.74 23.56
N GLU A 26 3.26 11.06 23.40
CA GLU A 26 2.63 11.69 22.23
C GLU A 26 3.37 11.28 20.95
N THR A 27 4.69 11.38 20.96
CA THR A 27 5.57 11.02 19.85
C THR A 27 5.54 9.52 19.54
N GLN A 28 5.49 8.67 20.56
CA GLN A 28 5.29 7.22 20.39
C GLN A 28 3.94 6.91 19.70
N GLY A 29 2.87 7.59 20.12
CA GLY A 29 1.55 7.45 19.50
C GLY A 29 1.53 7.96 18.06
N LEU A 30 2.22 9.07 17.78
CA LEU A 30 2.39 9.60 16.43
C LEU A 30 3.11 8.61 15.53
N PHE A 31 4.19 8.00 16.01
CA PHE A 31 4.96 7.03 15.24
C PHE A 31 4.13 5.83 14.80
N ILE A 32 3.29 5.26 15.69
CA ILE A 32 2.37 4.17 15.30
C ILE A 32 1.38 4.61 14.21
N ASN A 33 0.86 5.83 14.29
CA ASN A 33 -0.01 6.38 13.26
C ASN A 33 0.72 6.57 11.92
N ILE A 34 1.99 6.99 11.96
CA ILE A 34 2.86 7.07 10.78
C ILE A 34 3.07 5.69 10.19
N CYS A 35 3.42 4.67 10.98
CA CYS A 35 3.58 3.29 10.52
C CYS A 35 2.34 2.75 9.80
N ALA A 36 1.15 2.96 10.39
CA ALA A 36 -0.10 2.56 9.76
C ALA A 36 -0.32 3.27 8.42
N LEU A 37 -0.07 4.58 8.35
CA LEU A 37 -0.22 5.36 7.13
C LEU A 37 0.81 4.97 6.06
N TYR A 38 2.06 4.78 6.46
CA TYR A 38 3.16 4.31 5.63
C TYR A 38 2.80 2.99 4.95
N TRP A 39 2.30 2.03 5.74
CA TRP A 39 1.90 0.72 5.27
C TRP A 39 0.74 0.79 4.27
N THR A 40 -0.28 1.61 4.54
CA THR A 40 -1.41 1.78 3.61
C THR A 40 -1.02 2.40 2.26
N ARG A 41 0.13 3.09 2.22
CA ARG A 41 0.66 3.73 1.01
C ARG A 41 1.81 2.96 0.39
N LEU A 42 2.09 1.74 0.85
CA LEU A 42 3.16 0.89 0.32
C LEU A 42 4.54 1.59 0.36
N GLY A 43 4.79 2.37 1.42
CA GLY A 43 6.04 3.09 1.63
C GLY A 43 6.17 4.45 0.94
N ASP A 44 5.20 4.84 0.10
CA ASP A 44 5.22 6.17 -0.52
C ASP A 44 4.53 7.21 0.38
N LEU A 45 5.28 7.69 1.40
CA LEU A 45 4.79 8.65 2.38
C LEU A 45 5.52 10.00 2.30
N PRO A 46 4.88 11.04 1.73
CA PRO A 46 5.45 12.39 1.73
C PRO A 46 5.30 13.05 3.10
N GLU A 47 6.37 13.73 3.56
CA GLU A 47 6.44 14.40 4.86
C GLU A 47 5.29 15.41 5.06
N LYS A 48 5.02 16.23 4.03
CA LYS A 48 3.95 17.24 4.04
C LYS A 48 2.58 16.66 4.39
N LEU A 49 2.31 15.42 3.96
CA LEU A 49 1.05 14.76 4.22
C LEU A 49 0.95 14.34 5.70
N VAL A 50 2.03 13.83 6.27
CA VAL A 50 2.09 13.50 7.70
C VAL A 50 1.91 14.74 8.55
N PHE A 51 2.62 15.81 8.20
CA PHE A 51 2.52 17.10 8.87
C PHE A 51 1.08 17.64 8.88
N HIS A 52 0.40 17.61 7.74
CA HIS A 52 -0.96 18.12 7.65
C HIS A 52 -2.01 17.18 8.30
N LYS A 53 -1.87 15.86 8.10
CA LYS A 53 -2.89 14.88 8.50
C LYS A 53 -2.80 14.48 9.97
N LEU A 54 -1.59 14.26 10.48
CA LEU A 54 -1.37 13.73 11.83
C LEU A 54 -1.02 14.83 12.83
N CYS A 55 -0.18 15.78 12.43
CA CYS A 55 0.34 16.81 13.33
C CYS A 55 -0.55 18.04 13.46
N LYS A 56 -1.54 18.23 12.55
CA LYS A 56 -2.45 19.40 12.54
C LYS A 56 -1.73 20.76 12.67
N GLY A 57 -0.47 20.85 12.23
CA GLY A 57 0.37 22.05 12.33
C GLY A 57 1.41 22.06 13.46
N ASN A 58 1.39 21.12 14.41
CA ASN A 58 2.39 21.02 15.48
C ASN A 58 3.53 20.07 15.12
N ALA A 59 4.68 20.64 14.73
CA ALA A 59 5.85 19.88 14.26
C ALA A 59 6.66 19.20 15.36
N SER A 60 6.44 19.54 16.64
CA SER A 60 7.34 19.16 17.74
C SER A 60 7.56 17.65 17.85
N ALA A 61 6.49 16.86 17.80
CA ALA A 61 6.56 15.41 17.88
C ALA A 61 7.22 14.78 16.63
N LEU A 62 7.08 15.40 15.45
CA LEU A 62 7.78 14.95 14.24
C LEU A 62 9.29 15.24 14.31
N GLN A 63 9.65 16.40 14.86
CA GLN A 63 11.05 16.78 15.06
C GLN A 63 11.74 15.84 16.03
N GLU A 64 11.09 15.50 17.15
CA GLU A 64 11.59 14.54 18.13
C GLU A 64 11.87 13.16 17.49
N LEU A 65 11.00 12.67 16.58
CA LEU A 65 11.24 11.41 15.86
C LEU A 65 12.46 11.47 14.93
N CYS A 66 12.74 12.63 14.36
CA CYS A 66 13.88 12.83 13.48
C CYS A 66 15.18 12.97 14.29
N GLU A 67 15.12 13.67 15.43
CA GLU A 67 16.25 13.85 16.35
C GLU A 67 16.72 12.52 16.94
N GLU A 68 15.78 11.67 17.35
CA GLU A 68 16.07 10.32 17.88
C GLU A 68 16.40 9.29 16.78
N GLU A 69 16.45 9.72 15.51
CA GLU A 69 16.72 8.88 14.33
C GLU A 69 15.81 7.64 14.23
N VAL A 70 14.60 7.71 14.78
CA VAL A 70 13.60 6.65 14.62
C VAL A 70 13.06 6.63 13.20
N LEU A 71 13.01 7.81 12.59
CA LEU A 71 12.51 8.05 11.24
C LEU A 71 13.57 8.78 10.41
N HIS A 72 13.69 8.40 9.14
CA HIS A 72 14.55 9.09 8.19
C HIS A 72 13.72 9.87 7.17
N ILE A 73 14.11 11.11 6.89
CA ILE A 73 13.49 11.92 5.84
C ILE A 73 14.50 12.06 4.69
N GLU A 74 14.19 11.47 3.55
CA GLU A 74 14.99 11.56 2.34
C GLU A 74 14.16 12.22 1.23
N ASN A 75 14.66 13.31 0.65
CA ASN A 75 13.99 14.03 -0.45
C ASN A 75 12.52 14.42 -0.17
N GLY A 76 12.19 14.74 1.08
CA GLY A 76 10.82 15.08 1.50
C GLY A 76 9.86 13.88 1.60
N LYS A 77 10.40 12.66 1.56
CA LYS A 77 9.69 11.42 1.86
C LYS A 77 10.22 10.82 3.15
N ILE A 78 9.31 10.25 3.92
CA ILE A 78 9.62 9.48 5.11
C ILE A 78 10.07 8.08 4.65
N SER A 79 11.11 7.53 5.26
CA SER A 79 11.52 6.13 5.14
C SER A 79 11.63 5.52 6.53
N ILE A 80 11.16 4.29 6.64
CA ILE A 80 11.18 3.49 7.87
C ILE A 80 11.76 2.13 7.50
N LYS A 81 13.05 1.93 7.81
CA LYS A 81 13.86 0.77 7.40
C LYS A 81 13.14 -0.57 7.54
N PHE A 82 12.61 -0.87 8.73
CA PHE A 82 11.97 -2.17 8.96
C PHE A 82 10.68 -2.38 8.15
N LEU A 83 9.95 -1.31 7.81
CA LEU A 83 8.76 -1.41 6.97
C LEU A 83 9.15 -1.56 5.51
N ASP A 84 10.22 -0.89 5.08
CA ASP A 84 10.76 -1.02 3.73
C ASP A 84 11.20 -2.45 3.46
N ASP A 85 11.93 -3.06 4.39
CA ASP A 85 12.35 -4.47 4.32
C ASP A 85 11.13 -5.41 4.17
N GLN A 86 10.05 -5.15 4.93
CA GLN A 86 8.83 -5.95 4.87
C GLN A 86 8.05 -5.76 3.56
N ILE A 87 8.00 -4.54 3.04
CA ILE A 87 7.36 -4.24 1.75
C ILE A 87 8.14 -4.94 0.63
N GLU A 88 9.48 -4.88 0.66
CA GLU A 88 10.32 -5.58 -0.30
C GLU A 88 10.12 -7.10 -0.24
N GLU A 89 10.15 -7.70 0.96
CA GLU A 89 9.86 -9.12 1.17
C GLU A 89 8.49 -9.51 0.57
N PHE A 90 7.46 -8.68 0.78
CA PHE A 90 6.13 -8.96 0.24
C PHE A 90 6.11 -8.90 -1.29
N THR A 91 6.73 -7.88 -1.88
CA THR A 91 6.72 -7.71 -3.35
C THR A 91 7.49 -8.84 -4.05
N THR A 92 8.59 -9.31 -3.46
CA THR A 92 9.37 -10.43 -4.01
C THR A 92 8.58 -11.73 -3.97
N ILE A 93 8.01 -12.08 -2.81
CA ILE A 93 7.16 -13.27 -2.65
C ILE A 93 5.96 -13.24 -3.60
N SER A 94 5.30 -12.08 -3.73
CA SER A 94 4.16 -11.92 -4.62
C SER A 94 4.54 -12.19 -6.09
N LYS A 95 5.69 -11.65 -6.55
CA LYS A 95 6.22 -11.89 -7.90
C LYS A 95 6.52 -13.37 -8.13
N GLU A 96 7.19 -14.04 -7.19
CA GLU A 96 7.53 -15.47 -7.31
C GLU A 96 6.29 -16.36 -7.39
N ARG A 97 5.28 -16.07 -6.56
CA ARG A 97 4.00 -16.79 -6.57
C ARG A 97 3.25 -16.57 -7.87
N SER A 98 3.24 -15.33 -8.38
CA SER A 98 2.65 -14.99 -9.68
C SER A 98 3.32 -15.77 -10.82
N LEU A 99 4.65 -15.78 -10.87
CA LEU A 99 5.42 -16.54 -11.88
C LEU A 99 5.15 -18.04 -11.79
N SER A 100 5.05 -18.58 -10.58
CA SER A 100 4.75 -20.00 -10.35
C SER A 100 3.33 -20.36 -10.81
N ALA A 101 2.35 -19.49 -10.57
CA ALA A 101 0.98 -19.66 -11.06
C ALA A 101 0.93 -19.60 -12.59
N GLN A 102 1.60 -18.63 -13.21
CA GLN A 102 1.70 -18.52 -14.67
C GLN A 102 2.30 -19.78 -15.30
N LYS A 103 3.39 -20.32 -14.72
CA LYS A 103 4.02 -21.59 -15.18
C LYS A 103 3.07 -22.79 -15.09
N ARG A 104 2.23 -22.86 -14.04
CA ARG A 104 1.23 -23.92 -13.89
C ARG A 104 0.12 -23.80 -14.93
N TRP A 105 -0.42 -22.59 -15.13
CA TRP A 105 -1.48 -22.36 -16.11
C TRP A 105 -1.03 -22.60 -17.55
N SER A 106 0.17 -22.14 -17.91
CA SER A 106 0.71 -22.35 -19.26
C SER A 106 1.03 -23.83 -19.57
N LYS A 107 1.37 -24.66 -18.57
CA LYS A 107 1.49 -26.12 -18.75
C LYS A 107 0.14 -26.77 -19.04
N ASN A 108 -0.92 -26.39 -18.34
CA ASN A 108 -2.26 -26.96 -18.53
C ASN A 108 -2.86 -26.59 -19.91
N LEU A 109 -2.64 -25.36 -20.36
CA LEU A 109 -3.03 -24.91 -21.72
C LEU A 109 -2.33 -25.69 -22.83
N ASN A 110 -1.08 -26.09 -22.63
CA ASN A 110 -0.31 -26.86 -23.60
C ASN A 110 -0.67 -28.36 -23.59
N SER A 111 -1.09 -28.92 -22.45
CA SER A 111 -1.61 -30.29 -22.40
C SER A 111 -2.96 -30.43 -23.08
N GLU A 112 -3.87 -29.45 -22.94
CA GLU A 112 -5.17 -29.47 -23.63
C GLU A 112 -5.03 -29.44 -25.16
N LYS A 113 -4.10 -28.62 -25.68
CA LYS A 113 -3.78 -28.59 -27.13
C LYS A 113 -3.16 -29.88 -27.65
N LYS A 114 -2.52 -30.68 -26.80
CA LYS A 114 -1.90 -31.96 -27.19
C LYS A 114 -2.93 -33.08 -27.26
N THR A 115 -3.97 -33.03 -26.44
CA THR A 115 -5.06 -34.02 -26.45
C THR A 115 -6.02 -33.82 -27.63
N SER A 116 -6.20 -32.59 -28.13
CA SER A 116 -7.05 -32.31 -29.31
C SER A 116 -6.39 -32.60 -30.67
N LEU A 117 -5.12 -33.03 -30.69
CA LEU A 117 -4.39 -33.43 -31.91
C LEU A 117 -4.18 -34.95 -32.02
N ILE A 118 -4.62 -35.72 -31.02
CA ILE A 118 -4.59 -37.19 -31.02
C ILE A 118 -6.05 -37.67 -31.11
N GLU A 119 -6.74 -37.28 -32.18
CA GLU A 119 -8.02 -37.87 -32.58
C GLU A 119 -7.93 -38.31 -34.05
N THR A 120 -6.92 -39.12 -34.39
CA THR A 120 -7.03 -40.06 -35.51
C THR A 120 -6.20 -41.28 -35.18
N GLU A 121 -6.88 -42.43 -35.14
CA GLU A 121 -6.36 -43.80 -35.15
C GLU A 121 -5.96 -44.45 -33.79
N SER A 122 -6.96 -44.90 -33.04
CA SER A 122 -6.87 -46.23 -32.42
C SER A 122 -8.26 -46.83 -32.20
N ASN A 123 -8.52 -47.90 -32.93
CA ASN A 123 -9.72 -48.73 -32.88
C ASN A 123 -9.63 -49.64 -31.64
N TYR A 124 -10.24 -49.25 -30.51
CA TYR A 124 -10.48 -50.16 -29.39
C TYR A 124 -11.86 -49.87 -28.77
N ASP A 125 -12.72 -50.85 -28.94
CA ASP A 125 -14.03 -50.98 -28.31
C ASP A 125 -13.85 -51.21 -26.80
N ALA A 126 -14.31 -50.26 -25.98
CA ALA A 126 -14.48 -50.43 -24.55
C ALA A 126 -15.58 -49.49 -24.04
N ASN A 127 -16.79 -50.04 -23.98
CA ASN A 127 -17.94 -49.50 -23.28
C ASN A 127 -17.61 -49.30 -21.79
N ALA A 128 -17.25 -48.08 -21.40
CA ALA A 128 -17.15 -47.67 -20.00
C ALA A 128 -17.81 -46.28 -19.83
N MET A 129 -18.88 -46.28 -19.03
CA MET A 129 -19.82 -45.21 -18.76
C MET A 129 -19.27 -43.77 -18.83
N GLN A 130 -19.86 -43.01 -19.75
CA GLN A 130 -19.75 -41.56 -19.86
C GLN A 130 -20.52 -40.93 -18.68
N MET A 131 -19.85 -40.68 -17.54
CA MET A 131 -20.40 -39.84 -16.49
C MET A 131 -20.43 -38.38 -16.98
N HIS A 132 -21.60 -37.94 -17.42
CA HIS A 132 -21.90 -36.53 -17.59
C HIS A 132 -22.03 -35.85 -16.22
N CYS A 133 -21.03 -35.06 -15.85
CA CYS A 133 -21.24 -33.90 -14.97
C CYS A 133 -21.02 -32.63 -15.78
N LYS A 134 -22.04 -32.24 -16.54
CA LYS A 134 -22.19 -30.85 -17.01
C LYS A 134 -22.54 -30.00 -15.80
N SER A 135 -21.54 -29.38 -15.20
CA SER A 135 -21.73 -28.20 -14.36
C SER A 135 -20.84 -27.09 -14.91
N ASN A 136 -21.39 -26.33 -15.85
CA ASN A 136 -20.81 -25.08 -16.33
C ASN A 136 -20.70 -24.10 -15.15
N ALA A 137 -19.50 -23.94 -14.60
CA ALA A 137 -19.12 -22.74 -13.88
C ALA A 137 -18.06 -22.01 -14.73
N ILE A 138 -18.52 -21.41 -15.83
CA ILE A 138 -17.76 -20.37 -16.54
C ILE A 138 -17.68 -19.19 -15.56
N ARG A 139 -16.54 -19.05 -14.89
CA ARG A 139 -16.23 -17.85 -14.12
C ARG A 139 -15.68 -16.82 -15.10
N GLU A 140 -16.51 -15.86 -15.49
CA GLU A 140 -16.07 -14.68 -16.23
C GLU A 140 -15.17 -13.81 -15.33
N ASP A 141 -13.87 -14.04 -15.36
CA ASP A 141 -12.91 -13.07 -14.85
C ASP A 141 -12.74 -11.96 -15.91
N LYS A 142 -13.45 -10.85 -15.72
CA LYS A 142 -13.22 -9.62 -16.48
C LYS A 142 -11.79 -9.14 -16.23
N SER A 143 -10.92 -9.31 -17.22
CA SER A 143 -9.62 -8.67 -17.29
C SER A 143 -9.80 -7.14 -17.26
N ARG A 144 -9.33 -6.50 -16.19
CA ARG A 144 -9.12 -5.05 -16.18
C ARG A 144 -7.84 -4.79 -16.97
N GLY A 145 -8.02 -4.37 -18.22
CA GLY A 145 -6.93 -3.95 -19.09
C GLY A 145 -6.21 -2.73 -18.50
N ASP A 146 -4.91 -2.87 -18.38
CA ASP A 146 -3.98 -1.74 -18.25
C ASP A 146 -4.14 -0.82 -19.45
N LYS A 147 -4.42 0.45 -19.18
CA LYS A 147 -4.13 1.56 -20.09
C LYS A 147 -3.35 2.61 -19.31
N ARG A 148 -2.03 2.61 -19.50
CA ARG A 148 -1.19 3.81 -19.35
C ARG A 148 -1.21 4.61 -20.66
N ILE A 149 -0.69 5.84 -20.58
CA ILE A 149 -0.52 6.91 -21.58
C ILE A 149 -1.65 7.95 -21.48
N GLU A 150 -1.44 9.26 -21.43
CA GLU A 150 -0.38 10.24 -21.06
C GLU A 150 -1.09 11.60 -21.19
N GLU A 151 -0.65 12.59 -20.42
CA GLU A 151 -0.77 14.05 -20.58
C GLU A 151 -1.95 14.71 -21.34
N GLU A 152 -2.66 15.62 -20.64
CA GLU A 152 -3.00 16.91 -21.24
C GLU A 152 -2.95 18.04 -20.20
N ILE A 153 -1.94 18.91 -20.36
CA ILE A 153 -1.83 20.21 -19.70
C ILE A 153 -2.69 21.21 -20.47
N ARG A 154 -3.75 21.72 -19.84
CA ARG A 154 -4.44 23.01 -20.10
C ARG A 154 -5.16 23.34 -18.79
N GLY A 155 -4.75 24.27 -17.94
CA GLY A 155 -4.52 25.68 -18.26
C GLY A 155 -5.86 26.42 -18.18
N GLU A 156 -6.28 26.86 -17.00
CA GLU A 156 -6.78 28.23 -16.74
C GLU A 156 -7.00 28.50 -15.22
N PRO A 157 -6.85 29.77 -14.78
CA PRO A 157 -6.42 30.14 -13.43
C PRO A 157 -7.60 30.29 -12.45
N ILE A 158 -7.42 29.83 -11.20
CA ILE A 158 -8.31 30.21 -10.11
C ILE A 158 -7.86 31.58 -9.60
N GLN A 159 -8.65 32.59 -9.92
CA GLN A 159 -8.50 33.96 -9.46
C GLN A 159 -8.68 34.06 -7.95
N PHE A 160 -7.75 34.78 -7.32
CA PHE A 160 -7.85 35.30 -5.97
C PHE A 160 -9.00 36.30 -5.88
N ASP A 161 -9.99 36.05 -5.02
CA ASP A 161 -10.81 37.13 -4.47
C ASP A 161 -10.29 37.50 -3.08
N SER A 162 -9.64 38.65 -3.06
CA SER A 162 -9.26 39.37 -1.86
C SER A 162 -10.47 40.13 -1.34
N ALA A 163 -11.02 39.71 -0.19
CA ALA A 163 -11.93 40.56 0.58
C ALA A 163 -11.72 40.34 2.09
N GLU A 164 -11.11 41.35 2.69
CA GLU A 164 -11.30 41.80 4.07
C GLU A 164 -10.62 41.03 5.21
N ASN A 165 -9.32 41.25 5.24
CA ASN A 165 -8.52 41.55 6.42
C ASN A 165 -9.24 42.51 7.42
N LYS A 166 -9.88 41.98 8.47
CA LYS A 166 -10.07 42.66 9.77
C LYS A 166 -10.15 41.67 10.93
N PHE A 167 -9.01 41.21 11.44
CA PHE A 167 -8.91 40.92 12.87
C PHE A 167 -7.46 41.08 13.34
N SER A 168 -7.18 42.19 14.00
CA SER A 168 -5.98 42.40 14.82
C SER A 168 -6.39 42.38 16.31
N PRO A 169 -5.44 42.06 17.20
CA PRO A 169 -5.71 41.47 18.51
C PRO A 169 -5.91 42.54 19.59
N THR A 170 -6.76 42.25 20.58
CA THR A 170 -6.78 43.01 21.83
C THR A 170 -6.45 42.10 23.00
N HIS A 171 -5.25 42.29 23.54
CA HIS A 171 -4.90 41.99 24.93
C HIS A 171 -5.98 42.52 25.88
N LYS A 172 -6.33 41.73 26.89
CA LYS A 172 -6.46 42.20 28.28
C LYS A 172 -6.38 41.01 29.23
N GLU A 173 -5.20 40.86 29.82
CA GLU A 173 -5.07 40.30 31.16
C GLU A 173 -6.09 40.98 32.09
N LYS A 174 -6.87 40.19 32.81
CA LYS A 174 -7.43 40.61 34.08
C LYS A 174 -6.97 39.61 35.13
N LYS A 175 -5.82 39.93 35.74
CA LYS A 175 -5.61 39.65 37.16
C LYS A 175 -6.74 40.34 37.92
N ASN A 176 -7.44 39.60 38.77
CA ASN A 176 -8.11 40.20 39.90
C ASN A 176 -7.76 39.36 41.13
N TYR A 177 -7.30 40.12 42.12
CA TYR A 177 -7.07 39.77 43.52
C TYR A 177 -8.35 39.30 44.19
#